data_AF-A0A0E2DFR9-F1
#
_entry.id   AF-A0A0E2DFR9-F1
#
_cell.length_a   1.000
_cell.length_b   1.000
_cell.length_c   1.000
_cell.angle_alpha   90.00
_cell.angle_beta   90.00
_cell.angle_gamma   90.00
#
_symmetry.space_group_name_H-M   'P 1'
#
loop_
_entity.id
_entity.type
_entity.pdbx_description
1 polymer ?
#
loop_
_entity_poly.entity_id
_entity_poly.type
_entity_poly.pdbx_seq_one_letter_code
_entity_poly.pdbx_strand_id
1 'polypeptide(L)'
;MYPIALEQQYSKLFLTDFDRYAKALLSTVRNSDELSYAPNLNKFKNSYTEDPKLVKKIEYQFELIKTWAIDKTNVEIAKIIERRLGETVATKLTFGLSPSAKRQTKQDATDPVFPTILIPEATSEQIRSLVNDYVSTNMRLSQVAKDEFFEKVQTQIYQGIRKGSSYSTITEEILNANGGIARSKAEFWARDQVGKFFGTATRLQQTGSGIQKYIWCCTHLNTRDQHLKLDNTLQSWDKRPKILYGSKTTECHPGEDNNCRCFARPAIGDEPGVKEWRDEWVAQSLDLTLNDHNTIIDVNDSLSKAQIVEALRSINSVLDIQPKSTKFRFYGIEKKHPEFQRASGFYDSGTGDIYLKPGIDNAQTQIIHEVFHKLDAELLSKAGLRGHQTAEAAELMQAIRITTTFRELAKSKPLNPTELRDWAELSKESEWIARIFEQLVAFKTKDAKLLKQISTRLSRFEALLGYRIYLDQKELDTVLPLMQDYLTRTGLMR
;
A
#
# COMPACT_ATOMS: atom_id res chain seq x y z
N MET A 1 7.43 -18.47 13.02
CA MET A 1 8.55 -17.52 12.84
C MET A 1 9.09 -17.69 11.42
N TYR A 2 9.38 -16.58 10.74
CA TYR A 2 9.85 -16.56 9.35
C TYR A 2 11.32 -17.06 9.20
N PRO A 3 11.67 -17.87 8.18
CA PRO A 3 13.00 -18.48 8.01
C PRO A 3 14.03 -17.53 7.37
N ILE A 4 14.36 -16.41 8.03
CA ILE A 4 15.24 -15.38 7.46
C ILE A 4 16.63 -15.89 7.05
N ALA A 5 17.18 -16.89 7.76
CA ALA A 5 18.47 -17.50 7.41
C ALA A 5 18.42 -18.32 6.11
N LEU A 6 17.31 -19.03 5.86
CA LEU A 6 17.12 -19.78 4.62
C LEU A 6 16.83 -18.84 3.44
N GLU A 7 16.14 -17.72 3.66
CA GLU A 7 16.02 -16.65 2.66
C GLU A 7 17.39 -16.12 2.23
N GLN A 8 18.27 -15.82 3.19
CA GLN A 8 19.62 -15.35 2.91
C GLN A 8 20.47 -16.42 2.19
N GLN A 9 20.35 -17.69 2.59
CA GLN A 9 21.04 -18.81 1.96
C GLN A 9 20.59 -19.01 0.50
N TYR A 10 19.27 -18.99 0.25
CA TYR A 10 18.70 -19.12 -1.08
C TYR A 10 19.00 -17.90 -1.97
N SER A 11 18.88 -16.68 -1.43
CA SER A 11 19.26 -15.45 -2.13
C SER A 11 20.73 -15.48 -2.54
N LYS A 12 21.63 -15.98 -1.67
CA LYS A 12 23.04 -16.15 -2.00
C LYS A 12 23.26 -17.20 -3.09
N LEU A 13 22.53 -18.31 -3.08
CA LEU A 13 22.58 -19.33 -4.15
C LEU A 13 22.18 -18.73 -5.51
N PHE A 14 21.01 -18.10 -5.57
CA PHE A 14 20.46 -17.50 -6.79
C PHE A 14 21.36 -16.39 -7.35
N LEU A 15 21.87 -15.51 -6.48
CA LEU A 15 22.81 -14.47 -6.88
C LEU A 15 24.18 -15.00 -7.31
N THR A 16 24.68 -16.09 -6.70
CA THR A 16 25.95 -16.71 -7.13
C THR A 16 25.83 -17.30 -8.54
N ASP A 17 24.65 -17.82 -8.88
CA ASP A 17 24.35 -18.35 -10.20
C ASP A 17 24.22 -17.25 -11.26
N PHE A 18 23.48 -16.18 -10.96
CA PHE A 18 23.40 -14.97 -11.79
C PHE A 18 24.79 -14.32 -11.99
N ASP A 19 25.59 -14.21 -10.92
CA ASP A 19 26.94 -13.64 -10.97
C ASP A 19 27.90 -14.48 -11.83
N ARG A 20 27.72 -15.80 -11.90
CA ARG A 20 28.48 -16.68 -12.80
C ARG A 20 28.18 -16.34 -14.26
N TYR A 21 26.89 -16.27 -14.61
CA TYR A 21 26.43 -15.90 -15.95
C TYR A 21 26.92 -14.50 -16.36
N ALA A 22 26.69 -13.51 -15.49
CA ALA A 22 27.04 -12.12 -15.76
C ALA A 22 28.54 -11.93 -15.99
N LYS A 23 29.40 -12.59 -15.20
CA LYS A 23 30.86 -12.57 -15.41
C LYS A 23 31.29 -13.23 -16.72
N ALA A 24 30.66 -14.33 -17.11
CA ALA A 24 30.97 -15.01 -18.36
C ALA A 24 30.54 -14.18 -19.60
N LEU A 25 29.37 -13.53 -19.54
CA LEU A 25 28.92 -12.60 -20.58
C LEU A 25 29.84 -11.38 -20.67
N LEU A 26 30.15 -10.72 -19.55
CA LEU A 26 31.02 -9.54 -19.53
C LEU A 26 32.46 -9.85 -19.96
N SER A 27 32.97 -11.05 -19.67
CA SER A 27 34.24 -11.54 -20.22
C SER A 27 34.18 -11.74 -21.73
N THR A 28 33.04 -12.18 -22.28
CA THR A 28 32.84 -12.31 -23.73
C THR A 28 32.85 -10.93 -24.42
N VAL A 29 32.17 -9.94 -23.84
CA VAL A 29 32.22 -8.54 -24.32
C VAL A 29 33.65 -7.99 -24.26
N ARG A 30 34.33 -8.13 -23.12
CA ARG A 30 35.70 -7.63 -22.93
C ARG A 30 36.73 -8.24 -23.89
N ASN A 31 36.51 -9.49 -24.32
CA ASN A 31 37.39 -10.21 -25.24
C ASN A 31 36.92 -10.12 -26.70
N SER A 32 36.04 -9.17 -27.02
CA SER A 32 35.55 -8.89 -28.37
C SER A 32 35.98 -7.50 -28.86
N ASP A 33 35.71 -7.23 -30.13
CA ASP A 33 35.92 -5.96 -30.82
C ASP A 33 34.67 -5.57 -31.62
N GLU A 34 34.72 -4.43 -32.32
CA GLU A 34 33.61 -3.87 -33.10
C GLU A 34 33.12 -4.78 -34.25
N LEU A 35 33.96 -5.67 -34.78
CA LEU A 35 33.60 -6.65 -35.80
C LEU A 35 33.21 -8.00 -35.18
N SER A 36 33.81 -8.39 -34.05
CA SER A 36 33.62 -9.72 -33.44
C SER A 36 32.54 -9.80 -32.35
N TYR A 37 32.05 -8.70 -31.79
CA TYR A 37 31.10 -8.74 -30.66
C TYR A 37 29.80 -9.48 -30.99
N ALA A 38 29.19 -9.23 -32.16
CA ALA A 38 27.92 -9.83 -32.55
C ALA A 38 28.00 -11.37 -32.70
N PRO A 39 28.96 -11.94 -33.46
CA PRO A 39 29.13 -13.39 -33.50
C PRO A 39 29.57 -13.99 -32.14
N ASN A 40 30.39 -13.29 -31.34
CA ASN A 40 30.80 -13.77 -30.02
C ASN A 40 29.63 -13.82 -29.01
N LEU A 41 28.75 -12.82 -29.00
CA LEU A 41 27.54 -12.82 -28.16
C LEU A 41 26.55 -13.91 -28.57
N ASN A 42 26.32 -14.10 -29.87
CA ASN A 42 25.49 -15.20 -30.37
C ASN A 42 26.08 -16.57 -30.03
N LYS A 43 27.41 -16.74 -30.16
CA LYS A 43 28.11 -17.95 -29.74
C LYS A 43 27.94 -18.20 -28.24
N PHE A 44 28.14 -17.18 -27.39
CA PHE A 44 27.93 -17.27 -25.95
C PHE A 44 26.49 -17.70 -25.60
N LYS A 45 25.47 -17.07 -26.19
CA LYS A 45 24.06 -17.42 -25.94
C LYS A 45 23.76 -18.88 -26.30
N ASN A 46 24.37 -19.39 -27.36
CA ASN A 46 24.18 -20.78 -27.82
C ASN A 46 25.08 -21.80 -27.09
N SER A 47 26.15 -21.39 -26.41
CA SER A 47 27.12 -22.28 -25.77
C SER A 47 27.14 -22.24 -24.23
N TYR A 48 26.41 -21.31 -23.60
CA TYR A 48 26.36 -21.23 -22.14
C TYR A 48 25.50 -22.38 -21.57
N THR A 49 26.15 -23.32 -20.88
CA THR A 49 25.48 -24.39 -20.14
C THR A 49 25.30 -24.01 -18.67
N GLU A 50 24.07 -24.18 -18.16
CA GLU A 50 23.77 -24.01 -16.74
C GLU A 50 24.49 -25.01 -15.83
N ASP A 51 24.63 -24.66 -14.55
CA ASP A 51 25.18 -25.56 -13.52
C ASP A 51 24.26 -26.79 -13.37
N PRO A 52 24.69 -28.01 -13.73
CA PRO A 52 23.81 -29.18 -13.75
C PRO A 52 23.39 -29.64 -12.35
N LYS A 53 23.91 -29.02 -11.29
CA LYS A 53 23.48 -29.23 -9.91
C LYS A 53 22.58 -28.09 -9.40
N LEU A 54 22.29 -27.07 -10.20
CA LEU A 54 21.45 -25.92 -9.81
C LEU A 54 20.05 -26.36 -9.37
N VAL A 55 19.37 -27.17 -10.20
CA VAL A 55 18.05 -27.76 -9.89
C VAL A 55 18.06 -28.40 -8.50
N LYS A 56 19.00 -29.32 -8.24
CA LYS A 56 19.13 -30.03 -6.96
C LYS A 56 19.50 -29.13 -5.78
N LYS A 57 20.21 -28.01 -6.02
CA LYS A 57 20.49 -27.00 -4.99
C LYS A 57 19.24 -26.20 -4.64
N ILE A 58 18.44 -25.82 -5.64
CA ILE A 58 17.17 -25.09 -5.46
C ILE A 58 16.16 -25.98 -4.73
N GLU A 59 16.00 -27.23 -5.18
CA GLU A 59 15.20 -28.30 -4.56
C GLU A 59 15.54 -28.46 -3.08
N TYR A 60 16.82 -28.68 -2.76
CA TYR A 60 17.29 -28.79 -1.37
C TYR A 60 17.02 -27.55 -0.50
N GLN A 61 17.00 -26.33 -1.08
CA GLN A 61 16.63 -25.13 -0.33
C GLN A 61 15.14 -25.06 -0.02
N PHE A 62 14.27 -25.38 -0.97
CA PHE A 62 12.83 -25.44 -0.73
C PHE A 62 12.42 -26.59 0.20
N GLU A 63 13.14 -27.72 0.16
CA GLU A 63 13.03 -28.80 1.15
C GLU A 63 13.34 -28.35 2.59
N LEU A 64 14.39 -27.55 2.80
CA LEU A 64 14.69 -26.95 4.11
C LEU A 64 13.61 -25.95 4.56
N ILE A 65 13.07 -25.15 3.63
CA ILE A 65 12.00 -24.18 3.95
C ILE A 65 10.69 -24.90 4.28
N LYS A 66 10.36 -25.99 3.57
CA LYS A 66 9.24 -26.90 3.86
C LYS A 66 9.37 -27.46 5.27
N THR A 67 10.54 -28.02 5.57
CA THR A 67 10.89 -28.57 6.88
C THR A 67 10.69 -27.54 7.99
N TRP A 68 11.13 -26.29 7.80
CA TRP A 68 10.93 -25.21 8.77
C TRP A 68 9.45 -24.82 8.94
N ALA A 69 8.64 -24.84 7.87
CA ALA A 69 7.20 -24.60 7.97
C ALA A 69 6.48 -25.68 8.79
N ILE A 70 6.87 -26.94 8.63
CA ILE A 70 6.34 -28.07 9.40
C ILE A 70 6.75 -27.94 10.88
N ASP A 71 8.04 -27.82 11.17
CA ASP A 71 8.58 -27.70 12.54
C ASP A 71 7.95 -26.52 13.31
N LYS A 72 7.91 -25.31 12.72
CA LYS A 72 7.31 -24.14 13.39
C LYS A 72 5.78 -24.18 13.47
N THR A 73 5.11 -25.01 12.67
CA THR A 73 3.67 -25.28 12.83
C THR A 73 3.45 -26.27 13.98
N ASN A 74 4.16 -27.40 14.00
CA ASN A 74 4.07 -28.41 15.06
C ASN A 74 4.36 -27.83 16.46
N VAL A 75 5.39 -26.98 16.60
CA VAL A 75 5.75 -26.32 17.87
C VAL A 75 4.64 -25.41 18.40
N GLU A 76 3.93 -24.68 17.54
CA GLU A 76 2.83 -23.81 17.98
C GLU A 76 1.55 -24.60 18.27
N ILE A 77 1.33 -25.73 17.58
CA ILE A 77 0.21 -26.64 17.87
C ILE A 77 0.44 -27.38 19.19
N ALA A 78 1.68 -27.75 19.51
CA ALA A 78 2.01 -28.31 20.82
C ALA A 78 1.59 -27.38 21.98
N LYS A 79 1.87 -26.07 21.88
CA LYS A 79 1.44 -25.04 22.85
C LYS A 79 -0.07 -24.88 22.94
N ILE A 80 -0.79 -25.06 21.83
CA ILE A 80 -2.25 -25.05 21.78
C ILE A 80 -2.82 -26.24 22.56
N ILE A 81 -2.27 -27.44 22.35
CA ILE A 81 -2.66 -28.67 23.07
C ILE A 81 -2.35 -28.53 24.56
N GLU A 82 -1.18 -28.02 24.91
CA GLU A 82 -0.73 -27.73 26.28
C GLU A 82 -1.66 -26.79 27.03
N ARG A 83 -2.06 -25.67 26.42
CA ARG A 83 -3.00 -24.71 27.02
C ARG A 83 -4.38 -25.33 27.28
N ARG A 84 -4.87 -26.18 26.38
CA ARG A 84 -6.24 -26.75 26.46
C ARG A 84 -6.36 -28.00 27.31
N LEU A 85 -5.36 -28.87 27.31
CA LEU A 85 -5.42 -30.19 27.96
C LEU A 85 -4.46 -30.35 29.15
N GLY A 86 -3.60 -29.36 29.40
CA GLY A 86 -2.59 -29.38 30.44
C GLY A 86 -1.33 -30.15 30.04
N GLU A 87 -0.21 -29.79 30.67
CA GLU A 87 1.14 -30.30 30.39
C GLU A 87 1.17 -31.84 30.31
N THR A 88 0.69 -32.55 31.33
CA THR A 88 0.71 -34.03 31.42
C THR A 88 -0.01 -34.76 30.28
N VAL A 89 -1.04 -34.14 29.68
CA VAL A 89 -1.76 -34.70 28.52
C VAL A 89 -1.05 -34.30 27.23
N ALA A 90 -0.62 -33.05 27.13
CA ALA A 90 0.13 -32.55 26.00
C ALA A 90 1.43 -33.33 25.81
N THR A 91 2.27 -33.53 26.83
CA THR A 91 3.52 -34.32 26.73
C THR A 91 3.31 -35.71 26.13
N LYS A 92 2.14 -36.34 26.32
CA LYS A 92 1.80 -37.64 25.72
C LYS A 92 1.39 -37.53 24.25
N LEU A 93 0.65 -36.47 23.89
CA LEU A 93 0.18 -36.21 22.52
C LEU A 93 1.24 -35.55 21.62
N THR A 94 2.17 -34.80 22.20
CA THR A 94 3.21 -34.02 21.52
C THR A 94 4.61 -34.64 21.62
N PHE A 95 4.73 -35.82 22.27
CA PHE A 95 5.97 -36.62 22.31
C PHE A 95 6.56 -36.84 20.91
N GLY A 96 5.68 -37.04 19.92
CA GLY A 96 5.97 -37.08 18.50
C GLY A 96 5.63 -35.80 17.76
N LEU A 97 5.99 -34.61 18.29
CA LEU A 97 5.96 -33.33 17.54
C LEU A 97 7.26 -32.51 17.69
N SER A 98 8.10 -32.81 18.68
CA SER A 98 9.45 -32.24 18.79
C SER A 98 10.46 -32.98 17.90
N PRO A 99 11.52 -32.30 17.40
CA PRO A 99 12.57 -32.91 16.57
C PRO A 99 13.48 -33.84 17.38
N SER A 100 13.04 -35.09 17.59
CA SER A 100 13.79 -36.10 18.34
C SER A 100 14.94 -36.66 17.49
N ALA A 101 16.18 -36.37 17.90
CA ALA A 101 17.39 -36.55 17.08
C ALA A 101 17.87 -38.02 16.86
N LYS A 102 16.97 -39.01 16.88
CA LYS A 102 17.29 -40.43 16.64
C LYS A 102 16.64 -40.93 15.35
N ARG A 103 17.45 -40.96 14.27
CA ARG A 103 17.14 -41.58 12.98
C ARG A 103 16.45 -42.94 13.14
N GLN A 104 15.36 -43.16 12.41
CA GLN A 104 14.91 -44.53 12.13
C GLN A 104 15.86 -45.15 11.09
N THR A 105 16.38 -46.33 11.39
CA THR A 105 17.47 -46.98 10.65
C THR A 105 16.99 -47.73 9.39
N LYS A 106 16.43 -46.99 8.41
CA LYS A 106 16.22 -47.50 7.03
C LYS A 106 15.88 -46.50 5.92
N GLN A 107 15.69 -45.21 6.20
CA GLN A 107 15.43 -44.19 5.16
C GLN A 107 16.71 -43.45 4.73
N ASP A 108 16.68 -42.88 3.51
CA ASP A 108 17.85 -42.29 2.88
C ASP A 108 18.31 -41.00 3.60
N ALA A 109 19.60 -40.71 3.54
CA ALA A 109 20.26 -39.73 4.41
C ALA A 109 19.86 -38.27 4.16
N THR A 110 19.12 -38.00 3.08
CA THR A 110 18.59 -36.68 2.70
C THR A 110 17.16 -36.41 3.15
N ASP A 111 16.41 -37.43 3.58
CA ASP A 111 14.97 -37.30 3.88
C ASP A 111 14.72 -36.86 5.34
N PRO A 112 14.12 -35.68 5.62
CA PRO A 112 13.94 -35.19 6.98
C PRO A 112 12.73 -35.85 7.68
N VAL A 113 12.95 -36.98 8.33
CA VAL A 113 11.91 -37.69 9.10
C VAL A 113 11.55 -36.92 10.37
N PHE A 114 10.39 -36.26 10.37
CA PHE A 114 9.79 -35.64 11.55
C PHE A 114 8.46 -36.32 11.89
N PRO A 115 8.16 -36.52 13.19
CA PRO A 115 6.90 -37.10 13.60
C PRO A 115 5.77 -36.07 13.40
N THR A 116 4.72 -36.49 12.71
CA THR A 116 3.71 -35.61 12.13
C THR A 116 2.41 -35.63 12.92
N ILE A 117 1.74 -34.48 12.99
CA ILE A 117 0.27 -34.47 13.00
C ILE A 117 -0.17 -35.20 11.73
N LEU A 118 -1.12 -36.13 11.83
CA LEU A 118 -1.61 -36.90 10.68
C LEU A 118 -2.39 -35.99 9.71
N ILE A 119 -1.66 -35.29 8.85
CA ILE A 119 -2.21 -34.61 7.68
C ILE A 119 -2.64 -35.68 6.65
N PRO A 120 -3.68 -35.43 5.83
CA PRO A 120 -4.05 -36.33 4.75
C PRO A 120 -2.89 -36.52 3.76
N GLU A 121 -2.71 -37.73 3.21
CA GLU A 121 -1.65 -37.97 2.22
C GLU A 121 -1.84 -37.12 0.95
N ALA A 122 -3.07 -36.73 0.62
CA ALA A 122 -3.34 -35.75 -0.43
C ALA A 122 -2.71 -34.36 -0.14
N THR A 123 -2.65 -33.94 1.13
CA THR A 123 -1.97 -32.70 1.53
C THR A 123 -0.45 -32.88 1.57
N SER A 124 0.02 -34.06 2.01
CA SER A 124 1.44 -34.46 1.91
C SER A 124 1.94 -34.33 0.46
N GLU A 125 1.20 -34.91 -0.50
CA GLU A 125 1.53 -34.85 -1.92
C GLU A 125 1.41 -33.44 -2.53
N GLN A 126 0.41 -32.65 -2.12
CA GLN A 126 0.34 -31.22 -2.50
C GLN A 126 1.59 -30.43 -2.08
N ILE A 127 2.14 -30.71 -0.89
CA ILE A 127 3.37 -30.07 -0.42
C ILE A 127 4.60 -30.59 -1.19
N ARG A 128 4.62 -31.87 -1.62
CA ARG A 128 5.66 -32.40 -2.52
C ARG A 128 5.61 -31.73 -3.91
N SER A 129 4.42 -31.60 -4.51
CA SER A 129 4.22 -30.88 -5.78
C SER A 129 4.73 -29.44 -5.69
N LEU A 130 4.37 -28.73 -4.61
CA LEU A 130 4.76 -27.33 -4.39
C LEU A 130 6.28 -27.11 -4.48
N VAL A 131 7.09 -28.07 -4.02
CA VAL A 131 8.56 -27.99 -4.17
C VAL A 131 8.97 -28.06 -5.64
N ASN A 132 8.44 -29.01 -6.40
CA ASN A 132 8.72 -29.15 -7.84
C ASN A 132 8.25 -27.92 -8.64
N ASP A 133 7.07 -27.39 -8.32
CA ASP A 133 6.49 -26.19 -8.93
C ASP A 133 7.37 -24.94 -8.70
N TYR A 134 7.90 -24.78 -7.48
CA TYR A 134 8.83 -23.70 -7.15
C TYR A 134 10.23 -23.91 -7.74
N VAL A 135 10.75 -25.14 -7.81
CA VAL A 135 12.00 -25.45 -8.51
C VAL A 135 11.90 -25.05 -9.98
N SER A 136 10.85 -25.48 -10.68
CA SER A 136 10.57 -25.11 -12.07
C SER A 136 10.43 -23.60 -12.25
N THR A 137 9.63 -22.96 -11.40
CA THR A 137 9.43 -21.50 -11.43
C THR A 137 10.73 -20.73 -11.21
N ASN A 138 11.59 -21.17 -10.29
CA ASN A 138 12.83 -20.48 -9.99
C ASN A 138 13.93 -20.71 -11.03
N MET A 139 13.98 -21.89 -11.67
CA MET A 139 14.80 -22.09 -12.87
C MET A 139 14.39 -21.11 -13.98
N ARG A 140 13.08 -20.95 -14.24
CA ARG A 140 12.56 -19.98 -15.21
C ARG A 140 12.88 -18.52 -14.82
N LEU A 141 12.77 -18.15 -13.54
CA LEU A 141 13.13 -16.80 -13.08
C LEU A 141 14.64 -16.53 -13.20
N SER A 142 15.50 -17.53 -12.95
CA SER A 142 16.95 -17.42 -13.19
C SER A 142 17.24 -17.18 -14.68
N GLN A 143 16.59 -17.93 -15.57
CA GLN A 143 16.70 -17.73 -17.03
C GLN A 143 16.26 -16.32 -17.46
N VAL A 144 15.09 -15.83 -17.03
CA VAL A 144 14.61 -14.49 -17.41
C VAL A 144 15.55 -13.39 -16.90
N ALA A 145 16.12 -13.53 -15.70
CA ALA A 145 17.11 -12.56 -15.19
C ALA A 145 18.37 -12.50 -16.08
N LYS A 146 18.81 -13.65 -16.61
CA LYS A 146 19.96 -13.79 -17.50
C LYS A 146 19.68 -13.23 -18.89
N ASP A 147 18.52 -13.54 -19.48
CA ASP A 147 18.11 -13.01 -20.79
C ASP A 147 17.94 -11.48 -20.75
N GLU A 148 17.25 -10.92 -19.74
CA GLU A 148 17.14 -9.46 -19.58
C GLU A 148 18.51 -8.78 -19.43
N PHE A 149 19.46 -9.44 -18.75
CA PHE A 149 20.83 -8.93 -18.62
C PHE A 149 21.58 -8.95 -19.96
N PHE A 150 21.42 -10.02 -20.75
CA PHE A 150 21.98 -10.15 -22.10
C PHE A 150 21.43 -9.08 -23.05
N GLU A 151 20.11 -8.91 -23.09
CA GLU A 151 19.44 -7.89 -23.91
C GLU A 151 19.88 -6.48 -23.53
N LYS A 152 20.03 -6.19 -22.22
CA LYS A 152 20.56 -4.91 -21.74
C LYS A 152 21.98 -4.66 -22.22
N VAL A 153 22.88 -5.65 -22.09
CA VAL A 153 24.28 -5.56 -22.56
C VAL A 153 24.32 -5.31 -24.07
N GLN A 154 23.59 -6.10 -24.88
CA GLN A 154 23.50 -5.92 -26.33
C GLN A 154 22.96 -4.52 -26.71
N THR A 155 21.93 -4.04 -25.99
CA THR A 155 21.35 -2.70 -26.18
C THR A 155 22.34 -1.59 -25.86
N GLN A 156 23.14 -1.73 -24.79
CA GLN A 156 24.18 -0.75 -24.45
C GLN A 156 25.28 -0.69 -25.52
N ILE A 157 25.70 -1.83 -26.07
CA ILE A 157 26.69 -1.86 -27.17
C ILE A 157 26.14 -1.14 -28.41
N TYR A 158 24.92 -1.48 -28.83
CA TYR A 158 24.28 -0.86 -30.00
C TYR A 158 24.07 0.66 -29.83
N GLN A 159 23.65 1.10 -28.64
CA GLN A 159 23.53 2.53 -28.33
C GLN A 159 24.87 3.26 -28.31
N GLY A 160 25.94 2.61 -27.85
CA GLY A 160 27.29 3.16 -27.86
C GLY A 160 27.82 3.36 -29.28
N ILE A 161 27.73 2.32 -30.12
CA ILE A 161 28.15 2.37 -31.53
C ILE A 161 27.37 3.47 -32.27
N ARG A 162 26.04 3.56 -32.05
CA ARG A 162 25.20 4.61 -32.65
C ARG A 162 25.56 6.04 -32.20
N LYS A 163 26.25 6.22 -31.08
CA LYS A 163 26.78 7.52 -30.60
C LYS A 163 28.18 7.84 -31.16
N GLY A 164 28.84 6.90 -31.83
CA GLY A 164 30.24 7.03 -32.24
C GLY A 164 31.24 6.80 -31.10
N SER A 165 30.83 6.20 -29.98
CA SER A 165 31.74 5.82 -28.90
C SER A 165 32.64 4.66 -29.33
N SER A 166 33.92 4.65 -28.93
CA SER A 166 34.83 3.53 -29.22
C SER A 166 34.38 2.26 -28.49
N TYR A 167 34.64 1.08 -29.07
CA TYR A 167 34.29 -0.19 -28.42
C TYR A 167 34.93 -0.38 -27.03
N SER A 168 36.12 0.19 -26.81
CA SER A 168 36.77 0.20 -25.49
C SER A 168 35.97 1.03 -24.48
N THR A 169 35.58 2.24 -24.86
CA THR A 169 34.74 3.14 -24.02
C THR A 169 33.40 2.49 -23.69
N ILE A 170 32.75 1.87 -24.67
CA ILE A 170 31.49 1.14 -24.51
C ILE A 170 31.66 -0.03 -23.53
N THR A 171 32.75 -0.78 -23.66
CA THR A 171 33.07 -1.91 -22.79
C THR A 171 33.32 -1.45 -21.35
N GLU A 172 34.05 -0.35 -21.16
CA GLU A 172 34.26 0.28 -19.84
C GLU A 172 32.95 0.81 -19.24
N GLU A 173 32.11 1.51 -20.01
CA GLU A 173 30.77 1.94 -19.58
C GLU A 173 29.91 0.75 -19.12
N ILE A 174 29.93 -0.35 -19.87
CA ILE A 174 29.18 -1.57 -19.53
C ILE A 174 29.74 -2.23 -18.26
N LEU A 175 31.06 -2.42 -18.16
CA LEU A 175 31.71 -3.02 -16.99
C LEU A 175 31.50 -2.19 -15.72
N ASN A 176 31.52 -0.86 -15.82
CA ASN A 176 31.33 0.05 -14.69
C ASN A 176 29.86 0.21 -14.30
N ALA A 177 28.92 0.14 -15.25
CA ALA A 177 27.48 0.34 -14.97
C ALA A 177 26.72 -0.95 -14.59
N ASN A 178 27.19 -2.14 -15.00
CA ASN A 178 26.42 -3.38 -14.85
C ASN A 178 26.76 -4.21 -13.61
N GLY A 179 26.10 -3.83 -12.52
CA GLY A 179 25.68 -4.77 -11.47
C GLY A 179 24.25 -4.49 -11.01
N GLY A 180 24.02 -3.25 -10.54
CA GLY A 180 22.84 -2.80 -9.79
C GLY A 180 21.50 -3.38 -10.22
N ILE A 181 20.88 -2.85 -11.28
CA ILE A 181 19.44 -3.09 -11.58
C ILE A 181 19.11 -4.58 -11.76
N ALA A 182 19.88 -5.32 -12.56
CA ALA A 182 19.61 -6.73 -12.81
C ALA A 182 19.89 -7.61 -11.57
N ARG A 183 20.97 -7.32 -10.83
CA ARG A 183 21.25 -7.98 -9.54
C ARG A 183 20.14 -7.73 -8.52
N SER A 184 19.68 -6.49 -8.38
CA SER A 184 18.61 -6.13 -7.43
C SER A 184 17.29 -6.80 -7.79
N LYS A 185 16.99 -7.00 -9.09
CA LYS A 185 15.81 -7.75 -9.54
C LYS A 185 15.93 -9.24 -9.25
N ALA A 186 17.11 -9.84 -9.51
CA ALA A 186 17.41 -11.23 -9.13
C ALA A 186 17.34 -11.45 -7.61
N GLU A 187 17.86 -10.52 -6.81
CA GLU A 187 17.79 -10.55 -5.34
C GLU A 187 16.35 -10.40 -4.83
N PHE A 188 15.58 -9.48 -5.42
CA PHE A 188 14.16 -9.31 -5.12
C PHE A 188 13.38 -10.60 -5.39
N TRP A 189 13.57 -11.23 -6.56
CA TRP A 189 12.93 -12.51 -6.88
C TRP A 189 13.35 -13.63 -5.92
N ALA A 190 14.63 -13.77 -5.60
CA ALA A 190 15.07 -14.83 -4.70
C ALA A 190 14.45 -14.70 -3.28
N ARG A 191 14.32 -13.48 -2.76
CA ARG A 191 13.62 -13.22 -1.49
C ARG A 191 12.11 -13.47 -1.58
N ASP A 192 11.48 -12.95 -2.63
CA ASP A 192 10.05 -13.07 -2.91
C ASP A 192 9.57 -14.53 -2.98
N GLN A 193 10.35 -15.38 -3.64
CA GLN A 193 10.01 -16.79 -3.83
C GLN A 193 10.11 -17.60 -2.54
N VAL A 194 11.04 -17.28 -1.63
CA VAL A 194 11.09 -17.89 -0.29
C VAL A 194 9.88 -17.47 0.54
N GLY A 195 9.50 -16.19 0.52
CA GLY A 195 8.34 -15.70 1.26
C GLY A 195 7.04 -16.36 0.82
N LYS A 196 6.80 -16.44 -0.49
CA LYS A 196 5.60 -17.06 -1.07
C LYS A 196 5.54 -18.57 -0.83
N PHE A 197 6.65 -19.29 -1.06
CA PHE A 197 6.71 -20.73 -0.75
C PHE A 197 6.45 -21.00 0.72
N PHE A 198 7.10 -20.25 1.63
CA PHE A 198 6.93 -20.42 3.06
C PHE A 198 5.48 -20.16 3.51
N GLY A 199 4.84 -19.12 2.97
CA GLY A 199 3.42 -18.85 3.19
C GLY A 199 2.51 -20.00 2.74
N THR A 200 2.68 -20.48 1.50
CA THR A 200 1.86 -21.58 0.96
C THR A 200 2.09 -22.91 1.68
N ALA A 201 3.34 -23.28 1.97
CA ALA A 201 3.66 -24.50 2.73
C ALA A 201 3.10 -24.44 4.16
N THR A 202 3.18 -23.28 4.82
CA THR A 202 2.58 -23.05 6.15
C THR A 202 1.06 -23.18 6.10
N ARG A 203 0.40 -22.63 5.06
CA ARG A 203 -1.06 -22.77 4.83
C ARG A 203 -1.47 -24.23 4.72
N LEU A 204 -0.83 -24.99 3.82
CA LEU A 204 -1.13 -26.40 3.58
C LEU A 204 -0.92 -27.25 4.84
N GLN A 205 0.16 -27.03 5.59
CA GLN A 205 0.41 -27.75 6.84
C GLN A 205 -0.67 -27.46 7.90
N GLN A 206 -1.10 -26.20 8.05
CA GLN A 206 -2.11 -25.82 9.04
C GLN A 206 -3.50 -26.36 8.69
N THR A 207 -3.98 -26.15 7.46
CA THR A 207 -5.30 -26.64 7.05
C THR A 207 -5.35 -28.17 6.98
N GLY A 208 -4.27 -28.83 6.55
CA GLY A 208 -4.10 -30.28 6.61
C GLY A 208 -4.08 -30.83 8.03
N SER A 209 -3.59 -30.05 9.01
CA SER A 209 -3.68 -30.35 10.45
C SER A 209 -5.05 -30.03 11.06
N GLY A 210 -6.05 -29.70 10.23
CA GLY A 210 -7.41 -29.32 10.65
C GLY A 210 -7.56 -27.87 11.13
N ILE A 211 -6.47 -27.10 11.20
CA ILE A 211 -6.47 -25.73 11.75
C ILE A 211 -6.87 -24.74 10.67
N GLN A 212 -8.09 -24.23 10.78
CA GLN A 212 -8.66 -23.27 9.84
C GLN A 212 -8.34 -21.81 10.16
N LYS A 213 -7.87 -21.50 11.38
CA LYS A 213 -7.56 -20.13 11.82
C LYS A 213 -6.07 -19.92 12.07
N TYR A 214 -5.63 -18.69 11.90
CA TYR A 214 -4.25 -18.29 12.17
C TYR A 214 -4.20 -16.87 12.69
N ILE A 215 -3.08 -16.48 13.30
CA ILE A 215 -2.80 -15.11 13.70
C ILE A 215 -1.70 -14.59 12.78
N TRP A 216 -1.97 -13.43 12.16
CA TRP A 216 -1.01 -12.77 11.29
C TRP A 216 0.12 -12.16 12.14
N CYS A 217 1.37 -12.51 11.83
CA CYS A 217 2.56 -12.04 12.53
C CYS A 217 3.57 -11.39 11.58
N CYS A 218 4.03 -10.19 11.93
CA CYS A 218 4.92 -9.36 11.11
C CYS A 218 6.39 -9.44 11.54
N THR A 219 7.31 -9.17 10.61
CA THR A 219 8.73 -8.93 10.91
C THR A 219 8.95 -7.42 11.03
N HIS A 220 8.59 -6.85 12.19
CA HIS A 220 8.29 -5.43 12.38
C HIS A 220 9.28 -4.44 11.71
N LEU A 221 10.59 -4.71 11.76
CA LEU A 221 11.66 -3.85 11.26
C LEU A 221 11.59 -3.48 9.76
N ASN A 222 10.93 -4.29 8.92
CA ASN A 222 10.84 -4.07 7.47
C ASN A 222 9.45 -4.46 6.92
N THR A 223 8.39 -4.28 7.72
CA THR A 223 7.02 -4.61 7.31
C THR A 223 6.24 -3.35 6.92
N ARG A 224 5.46 -3.43 5.84
CA ARG A 224 4.62 -2.34 5.33
C ARG A 224 3.49 -2.01 6.30
N ASP A 225 3.12 -0.74 6.44
CA ASP A 225 2.09 -0.27 7.38
C ASP A 225 0.76 -1.03 7.27
N GLN A 226 0.33 -1.36 6.05
CA GLN A 226 -0.92 -2.09 5.80
C GLN A 226 -0.84 -3.55 6.27
N HIS A 227 0.35 -4.14 6.32
CA HIS A 227 0.59 -5.47 6.93
C HIS A 227 0.71 -5.35 8.45
N LEU A 228 1.34 -4.27 8.96
CA LEU A 228 1.41 -3.99 10.40
C LEU A 228 0.02 -3.80 11.02
N LYS A 229 -0.96 -3.26 10.28
CA LYS A 229 -2.37 -3.20 10.72
C LYS A 229 -3.02 -4.58 10.94
N LEU A 230 -2.57 -5.59 10.21
CA LEU A 230 -3.02 -6.99 10.37
C LEU A 230 -2.28 -7.71 11.51
N ASP A 231 -1.22 -7.13 12.07
CA ASP A 231 -0.42 -7.77 13.11
C ASP A 231 -1.20 -8.08 14.39
N ASN A 232 -1.02 -9.29 14.89
CA ASN A 232 -1.73 -9.85 16.04
C ASN A 232 -3.27 -9.85 15.88
N THR A 233 -3.75 -10.02 14.64
CA THR A 233 -5.18 -10.25 14.34
C THR A 233 -5.45 -11.73 14.01
N LEU A 234 -6.54 -12.27 14.56
CA LEU A 234 -7.03 -13.64 14.34
C LEU A 234 -7.84 -13.72 13.04
N GLN A 235 -7.31 -14.43 12.06
CA GLN A 235 -7.80 -14.58 10.69
C GLN A 235 -8.12 -16.05 10.37
N SER A 236 -8.59 -16.33 9.16
CA SER A 236 -9.08 -17.65 8.75
C SER A 236 -8.63 -18.00 7.33
N TRP A 237 -8.31 -19.27 7.06
CA TRP A 237 -7.70 -19.76 5.81
C TRP A 237 -8.68 -19.92 4.63
N ASP A 238 -9.98 -19.81 4.91
CA ASP A 238 -11.07 -19.70 3.94
C ASP A 238 -11.22 -18.28 3.37
N LYS A 239 -10.79 -17.25 4.11
CA LYS A 239 -11.07 -15.84 3.82
C LYS A 239 -9.80 -15.00 3.76
N ARG A 240 -9.41 -14.60 2.55
CA ARG A 240 -8.18 -13.82 2.30
C ARG A 240 -8.31 -12.38 2.84
N PRO A 241 -7.38 -11.89 3.67
CA PRO A 241 -7.33 -10.49 4.09
C PRO A 241 -7.11 -9.53 2.93
N LYS A 242 -7.69 -8.33 3.04
CA LYS A 242 -7.53 -7.23 2.07
C LYS A 242 -6.44 -6.26 2.51
N ILE A 243 -5.50 -5.98 1.63
CA ILE A 243 -4.39 -5.05 1.83
C ILE A 243 -4.48 -3.94 0.79
N LEU A 244 -4.44 -2.67 1.22
CA LEU A 244 -4.76 -1.52 0.36
C LEU A 244 -3.50 -0.69 0.00
N TYR A 245 -3.09 -0.78 -1.26
CA TYR A 245 -2.02 0.04 -1.85
C TYR A 245 -2.60 1.23 -2.62
N GLY A 246 -2.96 2.28 -1.89
CA GLY A 246 -3.62 3.46 -2.44
C GLY A 246 -5.04 3.12 -2.92
N SER A 247 -5.25 3.06 -4.24
CA SER A 247 -6.50 2.59 -4.84
C SER A 247 -6.47 1.13 -5.32
N LYS A 248 -5.37 0.40 -5.10
CA LYS A 248 -5.26 -1.03 -5.44
C LYS A 248 -5.46 -1.89 -4.19
N THR A 249 -6.54 -2.65 -4.14
CA THR A 249 -6.72 -3.70 -3.13
C THR A 249 -6.05 -4.99 -3.60
N THR A 250 -5.37 -5.68 -2.69
CA THR A 250 -4.77 -7.01 -2.91
C THR A 250 -5.26 -7.95 -1.82
N GLU A 251 -5.89 -9.05 -2.23
CA GLU A 251 -6.36 -10.08 -1.30
C GLU A 251 -5.28 -11.16 -1.16
N CYS A 252 -4.73 -11.31 0.04
CA CYS A 252 -3.56 -12.15 0.29
C CYS A 252 -3.38 -12.55 1.75
N HIS A 253 -2.93 -13.79 1.98
CA HIS A 253 -2.49 -14.31 3.28
C HIS A 253 -1.01 -13.94 3.56
N PRO A 254 -0.48 -14.19 4.78
CA PRO A 254 0.93 -13.91 5.08
C PRO A 254 1.89 -14.62 4.12
N GLY A 255 2.88 -13.88 3.59
CA GLY A 255 3.87 -14.37 2.63
C GLY A 255 3.45 -14.33 1.16
N GLU A 256 2.15 -14.23 0.83
CA GLU A 256 1.69 -14.26 -0.57
C GLU A 256 1.96 -12.96 -1.35
N ASP A 257 2.01 -11.81 -0.67
CA ASP A 257 2.34 -10.51 -1.28
C ASP A 257 3.84 -10.38 -1.60
N ASN A 258 4.17 -9.50 -2.54
CA ASN A 258 5.51 -9.35 -3.11
C ASN A 258 6.58 -9.02 -2.05
N ASN A 259 7.63 -9.84 -1.95
CA ASN A 259 8.71 -9.71 -0.96
C ASN A 259 8.18 -9.58 0.50
N CYS A 260 7.08 -10.27 0.82
CA CYS A 260 6.46 -10.30 2.14
C CYS A 260 7.15 -11.32 3.07
N ARG A 261 7.41 -10.90 4.31
CA ARG A 261 7.98 -11.76 5.37
C ARG A 261 7.03 -12.00 6.56
N CYS A 262 5.79 -11.55 6.45
CA CYS A 262 4.74 -11.86 7.42
C CYS A 262 4.46 -13.37 7.38
N PHE A 263 4.09 -13.97 8.51
CA PHE A 263 3.80 -15.40 8.61
C PHE A 263 2.52 -15.67 9.40
N ALA A 264 1.87 -16.79 9.10
CA ALA A 264 0.70 -17.28 9.83
C ALA A 264 1.15 -18.14 11.01
N ARG A 265 0.86 -17.71 12.24
CA ARG A 265 0.95 -18.57 13.44
C ARG A 265 -0.37 -19.33 13.59
N PRO A 266 -0.40 -20.67 13.72
CA PRO A 266 -1.66 -21.39 13.85
C PRO A 266 -2.41 -20.93 15.10
N ALA A 267 -3.75 -20.90 15.01
CA ALA A 267 -4.61 -20.38 16.07
C ALA A 267 -5.96 -21.08 16.11
N ILE A 268 -6.62 -21.01 17.27
CA ILE A 268 -7.91 -21.67 17.53
C ILE A 268 -9.00 -20.69 17.98
N GLY A 269 -8.63 -19.47 18.37
CA GLY A 269 -9.55 -18.38 18.73
C GLY A 269 -9.76 -18.16 20.23
N ASP A 270 -8.95 -18.79 21.09
CA ASP A 270 -8.92 -18.54 22.54
C ASP A 270 -7.61 -17.88 23.01
N GLU A 271 -6.76 -17.46 22.08
CA GLU A 271 -5.47 -16.83 22.38
C GLU A 271 -5.65 -15.47 23.09
N PRO A 272 -5.13 -15.29 24.32
CA PRO A 272 -5.29 -14.05 25.07
C PRO A 272 -4.50 -12.90 24.43
N GLY A 273 -5.06 -11.69 24.47
CA GLY A 273 -4.43 -10.48 23.93
C GLY A 273 -4.40 -10.38 22.40
N VAL A 274 -5.09 -11.29 21.71
CA VAL A 274 -5.23 -11.28 20.24
C VAL A 274 -6.46 -10.48 19.84
N LYS A 275 -6.34 -9.69 18.78
CA LYS A 275 -7.47 -8.93 18.21
C LYS A 275 -8.26 -9.85 17.27
N GLU A 276 -9.58 -9.80 17.29
CA GLU A 276 -10.34 -10.40 16.18
C GLU A 276 -10.01 -9.65 14.88
N TRP A 277 -9.71 -10.36 13.79
CA TRP A 277 -9.78 -9.73 12.47
C TRP A 277 -11.24 -9.63 12.06
N ARG A 278 -11.82 -8.45 12.27
CA ARG A 278 -13.05 -8.07 11.58
C ARG A 278 -12.69 -7.68 10.15
N ASP A 279 -13.45 -8.21 9.19
CA ASP A 279 -13.37 -7.78 7.79
C ASP A 279 -14.08 -6.43 7.60
N GLU A 280 -13.54 -5.39 8.25
CA GLU A 280 -13.92 -3.98 8.10
C GLU A 280 -13.59 -3.44 6.68
N TRP A 281 -13.30 -4.34 5.73
CA TRP A 281 -12.79 -4.07 4.38
C TRP A 281 -13.57 -4.82 3.27
N VAL A 282 -14.69 -5.48 3.60
CA VAL A 282 -15.88 -5.46 2.72
C VAL A 282 -16.59 -4.13 2.95
N ALA A 283 -16.59 -3.27 1.92
CA ALA A 283 -17.22 -1.96 1.93
C ALA A 283 -17.07 -1.22 3.27
N GLN A 284 -15.87 -0.65 3.50
CA GLN A 284 -15.72 0.47 4.42
C GLN A 284 -16.93 1.38 4.31
N SER A 285 -17.61 1.64 5.47
CA SER A 285 -19.74 3.27 6.52
C SER A 285 -19.67 4.70 7.20
N LEU A 286 -19.54 5.79 6.40
CA LEU A 286 -19.04 7.07 6.91
C LEU A 286 -20.25 7.80 7.45
N ASP A 287 -20.58 7.35 8.63
CA ASP A 287 -21.80 7.67 9.33
C ASP A 287 -21.67 9.08 9.90
N LEU A 288 -21.90 10.07 9.03
CA LEU A 288 -22.17 11.46 9.41
C LEU A 288 -23.58 11.61 10.01
N THR A 289 -24.32 10.52 10.30
CA THR A 289 -25.44 10.66 11.25
C THR A 289 -24.86 10.95 12.63
N LEU A 290 -25.39 11.97 13.28
CA LEU A 290 -24.77 12.52 14.47
C LEU A 290 -25.16 11.70 15.70
N ASN A 291 -24.36 10.68 15.97
CA ASN A 291 -24.30 9.98 17.25
C ASN A 291 -23.04 10.40 18.03
N ASP A 292 -23.11 10.29 19.36
CA ASP A 292 -22.04 10.72 20.27
C ASP A 292 -20.80 9.80 20.24
N HIS A 293 -20.78 8.79 19.35
CA HIS A 293 -19.61 7.96 19.08
C HIS A 293 -18.75 8.51 17.94
N ASN A 294 -19.37 9.09 16.90
CA ASN A 294 -18.69 9.52 15.67
C ASN A 294 -18.37 11.02 15.62
N THR A 295 -19.13 11.87 16.33
CA THR A 295 -18.90 13.34 16.34
C THR A 295 -18.72 13.86 17.76
N ILE A 296 -17.67 14.66 18.00
CA ILE A 296 -17.48 15.44 19.23
C ILE A 296 -17.66 16.92 18.88
N ILE A 297 -18.47 17.64 19.66
CA ILE A 297 -18.71 19.07 19.49
C ILE A 297 -18.43 19.73 20.83
N ASP A 298 -17.26 20.35 20.95
CA ASP A 298 -16.76 21.01 22.15
C ASP A 298 -16.65 22.51 21.86
N VAL A 299 -17.81 23.15 21.83
CA VAL A 299 -17.98 24.55 21.45
C VAL A 299 -18.67 25.28 22.60
N ASN A 300 -17.88 26.04 23.38
CA ASN A 300 -18.35 26.70 24.59
C ASN A 300 -19.26 27.93 24.35
N ASP A 301 -19.48 28.39 23.11
CA ASP A 301 -20.46 29.45 22.83
C ASP A 301 -20.99 29.43 21.37
N SER A 302 -22.30 29.72 21.22
CA SER A 302 -23.05 30.25 20.06
C SER A 302 -22.77 29.78 18.62
N LEU A 303 -22.05 28.68 18.40
CA LEU A 303 -22.10 27.93 17.14
C LEU A 303 -23.06 26.75 17.33
N SER A 304 -24.27 26.86 16.78
CA SER A 304 -25.34 25.92 17.13
C SER A 304 -25.02 24.51 16.62
N LYS A 305 -25.22 23.50 17.49
CA LYS A 305 -25.16 22.07 17.10
C LYS A 305 -26.02 21.80 15.86
N ALA A 306 -27.13 22.52 15.70
CA ALA A 306 -28.00 22.50 14.53
C ALA A 306 -27.31 22.89 13.20
N GLN A 307 -26.44 23.90 13.16
CA GLN A 307 -25.73 24.29 11.93
C GLN A 307 -24.70 23.23 11.49
N ILE A 308 -24.04 22.58 12.45
CA ILE A 308 -23.12 21.45 12.16
C ILE A 308 -23.92 20.23 11.66
N VAL A 309 -25.04 19.90 12.33
CA VAL A 309 -25.99 18.85 11.90
C VAL A 309 -26.51 19.11 10.48
N GLU A 310 -26.86 20.34 10.16
CA GLU A 310 -27.41 20.77 8.87
C GLU A 310 -26.36 20.70 7.75
N ALA A 311 -25.16 21.23 7.99
CA ALA A 311 -24.05 21.14 7.04
C ALA A 311 -23.63 19.69 6.74
N LEU A 312 -23.46 18.85 7.77
CA LEU A 312 -23.13 17.43 7.60
C LEU A 312 -24.25 16.65 6.88
N ARG A 313 -25.53 16.98 7.15
CA ARG A 313 -26.66 16.41 6.40
C ARG A 313 -26.64 16.80 4.92
N SER A 314 -26.31 18.06 4.60
CA SER A 314 -26.17 18.53 3.22
C SER A 314 -25.02 17.83 2.48
N ILE A 315 -23.93 17.48 3.19
CA ILE A 315 -22.84 16.68 2.63
C ILE A 315 -23.30 15.23 2.36
N ASN A 316 -23.94 14.59 3.36
CA ASN A 316 -24.42 13.20 3.28
C ASN A 316 -25.53 12.97 2.23
N SER A 317 -26.21 14.02 1.76
CA SER A 317 -27.23 13.90 0.70
C SER A 317 -26.65 14.09 -0.72
N VAL A 318 -25.36 14.41 -0.82
CA VAL A 318 -24.66 14.69 -2.09
C VAL A 318 -23.53 13.69 -2.33
N LEU A 319 -22.86 13.27 -1.27
CA LEU A 319 -21.93 12.17 -1.26
C LEU A 319 -22.61 10.92 -0.66
N ASP A 320 -22.66 9.80 -1.38
CA ASP A 320 -23.10 8.50 -0.82
C ASP A 320 -21.94 7.86 -0.03
N ILE A 321 -21.58 8.50 1.08
CA ILE A 321 -20.35 8.15 1.79
C ILE A 321 -20.54 6.89 2.63
N GLN A 322 -19.90 5.83 2.16
CA GLN A 322 -19.84 4.56 2.86
C GLN A 322 -18.52 4.44 3.66
N PRO A 323 -18.48 3.54 4.64
CA PRO A 323 -17.45 3.70 6.36
C PRO A 323 -15.90 3.73 6.47
N LYS A 324 -15.34 4.89 6.85
CA LYS A 324 -14.13 4.95 7.70
C LYS A 324 -14.40 5.62 9.04
N SER A 325 -13.59 5.30 10.04
CA SER A 325 -13.71 5.78 11.43
C SER A 325 -13.20 7.22 11.63
N THR A 326 -13.45 8.12 10.67
CA THR A 326 -13.05 9.52 10.74
C THR A 326 -13.99 10.26 11.69
N LYS A 327 -13.55 10.43 12.94
CA LYS A 327 -14.30 11.25 13.90
C LYS A 327 -14.18 12.72 13.53
N PHE A 328 -15.33 13.40 13.47
CA PHE A 328 -15.37 14.85 13.33
C PHE A 328 -15.36 15.46 14.72
N ARG A 329 -14.38 16.34 14.97
CA ARG A 329 -14.23 17.06 16.23
C ARG A 329 -14.27 18.55 15.93
N PHE A 330 -15.30 19.21 16.43
CA PHE A 330 -15.55 20.63 16.20
C PHE A 330 -15.30 21.43 17.47
N TYR A 331 -14.44 22.44 17.37
CA TYR A 331 -14.04 23.30 18.47
C TYR A 331 -14.31 24.77 18.16
N GLY A 332 -14.56 25.57 19.20
CA GLY A 332 -14.56 27.03 19.05
C GLY A 332 -13.13 27.56 18.86
N ILE A 333 -12.89 28.42 17.87
CA ILE A 333 -11.62 29.15 17.82
C ILE A 333 -11.59 30.15 19.00
N GLU A 334 -10.72 29.93 19.97
CA GLU A 334 -10.49 30.87 21.07
C GLU A 334 -9.65 32.09 20.63
N LYS A 335 -9.81 33.22 21.33
CA LYS A 335 -8.98 34.44 21.15
C LYS A 335 -7.46 34.23 21.25
N LYS A 336 -7.02 33.10 21.81
CA LYS A 336 -5.60 32.72 21.97
C LYS A 336 -5.06 31.85 20.84
N HIS A 337 -5.92 31.32 19.96
CA HIS A 337 -5.46 30.47 18.86
C HIS A 337 -4.74 31.32 17.80
N PRO A 338 -3.56 30.89 17.26
CA PRO A 338 -2.77 31.68 16.31
C PRO A 338 -3.55 32.28 15.13
N GLU A 339 -4.56 31.56 14.63
CA GLU A 339 -5.36 32.00 13.46
C GLU A 339 -6.70 32.69 13.80
N PHE A 340 -7.05 32.94 15.08
CA PHE A 340 -8.34 33.53 15.49
C PHE A 340 -8.68 34.87 14.81
N GLN A 341 -7.65 35.68 14.54
CA GLN A 341 -7.83 37.00 13.91
C GLN A 341 -7.96 36.93 12.39
N ARG A 342 -7.59 35.81 11.76
CA ARG A 342 -7.55 35.65 10.29
C ARG A 342 -8.65 34.73 9.77
N ALA A 343 -8.88 33.60 10.44
CA ALA A 343 -9.77 32.54 10.00
C ALA A 343 -11.24 32.76 10.43
N SER A 344 -12.17 32.32 9.58
CA SER A 344 -13.58 32.07 9.96
C SER A 344 -13.77 30.64 10.45
N GLY A 345 -13.06 29.71 9.80
CA GLY A 345 -12.79 28.34 10.24
C GLY A 345 -11.41 27.94 9.74
N PHE A 346 -10.84 26.87 10.30
CA PHE A 346 -9.72 26.16 9.71
C PHE A 346 -9.70 24.68 10.20
N TYR A 347 -9.22 23.79 9.34
CA TYR A 347 -8.87 22.41 9.68
C TYR A 347 -7.40 22.28 10.08
N ASP A 348 -7.11 21.71 11.25
CA ASP A 348 -5.75 21.37 11.68
C ASP A 348 -5.38 19.95 11.23
N SER A 349 -4.48 19.84 10.25
CA SER A 349 -3.96 18.56 9.78
C SER A 349 -3.00 17.85 10.74
N GLY A 350 -2.57 18.48 11.83
CA GLY A 350 -1.75 17.86 12.88
C GLY A 350 -2.56 17.08 13.91
N THR A 351 -3.76 17.57 14.27
CA THR A 351 -4.65 16.89 15.22
C THR A 351 -5.83 16.18 14.54
N GLY A 352 -6.24 16.63 13.36
CA GLY A 352 -7.47 16.22 12.68
C GLY A 352 -8.72 17.00 13.12
N ASP A 353 -8.55 18.13 13.83
CA ASP A 353 -9.65 18.94 14.37
C ASP A 353 -10.14 20.02 13.40
N ILE A 354 -11.41 20.38 13.51
CA ILE A 354 -11.99 21.53 12.79
C ILE A 354 -12.32 22.61 13.83
N TYR A 355 -11.69 23.77 13.70
CA TYR A 355 -11.97 24.91 14.56
C TYR A 355 -12.80 25.95 13.80
N LEU A 356 -13.85 26.46 14.44
CA LEU A 356 -14.78 27.42 13.85
C LEU A 356 -15.01 28.62 14.78
N LYS A 357 -15.13 29.82 14.22
CA LYS A 357 -15.40 31.04 15.00
C LYS A 357 -16.89 31.09 15.42
N PRO A 358 -17.23 31.43 16.67
CA PRO A 358 -18.63 31.62 17.08
C PRO A 358 -19.35 32.72 16.28
N GLY A 359 -20.66 32.57 16.10
CA GLY A 359 -21.53 33.66 15.61
C GLY A 359 -21.36 34.12 14.15
N ILE A 360 -20.89 33.27 13.24
CA ILE A 360 -20.74 33.64 11.82
C ILE A 360 -22.06 33.42 11.03
N ASP A 361 -22.55 34.45 10.33
CA ASP A 361 -23.72 34.37 9.44
C ASP A 361 -23.59 33.30 8.34
N ASN A 362 -22.34 33.04 7.94
CA ASN A 362 -21.87 32.11 6.91
C ASN A 362 -21.38 30.76 7.49
N ALA A 363 -21.88 30.32 8.64
CA ALA A 363 -21.39 29.09 9.28
C ALA A 363 -21.49 27.83 8.39
N GLN A 364 -22.53 27.69 7.57
CA GLN A 364 -22.79 26.46 6.81
C GLN A 364 -21.78 26.27 5.66
N THR A 365 -21.50 27.32 4.89
CA THR A 365 -20.39 27.33 3.90
C THR A 365 -19.06 26.98 4.56
N GLN A 366 -18.72 27.60 5.68
CA GLN A 366 -17.43 27.34 6.34
C GLN A 366 -17.34 25.90 6.89
N ILE A 367 -18.40 25.34 7.47
CA ILE A 367 -18.39 23.94 7.94
C ILE A 367 -18.18 22.98 6.76
N ILE A 368 -18.83 23.21 5.62
CA ILE A 368 -18.66 22.38 4.42
C ILE A 368 -17.23 22.49 3.86
N HIS A 369 -16.66 23.69 3.90
CA HIS A 369 -15.27 23.97 3.49
C HIS A 369 -14.25 23.22 4.36
N GLU A 370 -14.31 23.33 5.69
CA GLU A 370 -13.35 22.64 6.58
C GLU A 370 -13.53 21.12 6.57
N VAL A 371 -14.77 20.64 6.44
CA VAL A 371 -15.02 19.20 6.25
C VAL A 371 -14.37 18.72 4.96
N PHE A 372 -14.37 19.50 3.87
CA PHE A 372 -13.63 19.13 2.66
C PHE A 372 -12.12 19.06 2.91
N HIS A 373 -11.50 20.03 3.62
CA HIS A 373 -10.07 19.95 3.94
C HIS A 373 -9.70 18.74 4.79
N LYS A 374 -10.58 18.32 5.71
CA LYS A 374 -10.43 17.08 6.47
C LYS A 374 -10.54 15.84 5.57
N LEU A 375 -11.51 15.80 4.65
CA LEU A 375 -11.64 14.71 3.66
C LEU A 375 -10.41 14.66 2.71
N ASP A 376 -9.91 15.81 2.26
CA ASP A 376 -8.72 15.98 1.41
C ASP A 376 -7.43 15.44 2.07
N ALA A 377 -7.28 15.66 3.37
CA ALA A 377 -6.10 15.24 4.14
C ALA A 377 -6.19 13.80 4.66
N GLU A 378 -7.36 13.33 5.12
CA GLU A 378 -7.50 12.05 5.83
C GLU A 378 -8.07 10.90 4.98
N LEU A 379 -8.88 11.22 3.96
CA LEU A 379 -9.67 10.20 3.24
C LEU A 379 -9.30 10.11 1.74
N LEU A 380 -8.99 11.24 1.11
CA LEU A 380 -8.54 11.35 -0.28
C LEU A 380 -7.01 11.24 -0.43
N SER A 381 -6.26 11.30 0.67
CA SER A 381 -4.80 11.28 0.62
C SER A 381 -4.24 9.91 0.20
N LYS A 382 -3.20 9.95 -0.64
CA LYS A 382 -2.75 8.81 -1.44
C LYS A 382 -1.24 8.89 -1.67
N ALA A 383 -0.52 7.84 -1.30
CA ALA A 383 0.94 7.73 -1.47
C ALA A 383 1.76 8.93 -0.90
N GLY A 384 1.27 9.56 0.18
CA GLY A 384 1.92 10.74 0.81
C GLY A 384 1.49 12.09 0.27
N LEU A 385 0.64 12.12 -0.77
CA LEU A 385 0.03 13.32 -1.33
C LEU A 385 -1.38 13.52 -0.75
N ARG A 386 -1.84 14.77 -0.60
CA ARG A 386 -3.24 15.11 -0.28
C ARG A 386 -4.14 14.92 -1.51
N GLY A 387 -5.47 14.83 -1.32
CA GLY A 387 -6.44 14.60 -2.40
C GLY A 387 -6.25 15.51 -3.62
N HIS A 388 -6.21 16.83 -3.40
CA HIS A 388 -6.01 17.85 -4.43
C HIS A 388 -4.68 17.76 -5.19
N GLN A 389 -3.71 16.99 -4.69
CA GLN A 389 -2.39 16.76 -5.28
C GLN A 389 -2.32 15.44 -6.06
N THR A 390 -3.39 14.66 -6.09
CA THR A 390 -3.46 13.38 -6.81
C THR A 390 -3.62 13.58 -8.33
N ALA A 391 -3.27 12.56 -9.11
CA ALA A 391 -3.49 12.57 -10.55
C ALA A 391 -4.99 12.66 -10.90
N GLU A 392 -5.84 12.13 -10.03
CA GLU A 392 -7.30 12.21 -10.11
C GLU A 392 -7.82 13.66 -9.95
N ALA A 393 -7.17 14.50 -9.14
CA ALA A 393 -7.53 15.92 -8.99
C ALA A 393 -6.98 16.83 -10.11
N ALA A 394 -5.96 16.39 -10.85
CA ALA A 394 -5.22 17.23 -11.80
C ALA A 394 -6.10 17.76 -12.96
N GLU A 395 -7.03 16.94 -13.43
CA GLU A 395 -7.97 17.28 -14.51
C GLU A 395 -8.99 18.34 -14.07
N LEU A 396 -9.56 18.17 -12.87
CA LEU A 396 -10.39 19.16 -12.21
C LEU A 396 -9.62 20.48 -12.02
N MET A 397 -8.40 20.43 -11.49
CA MET A 397 -7.56 21.64 -11.34
C MET A 397 -7.21 22.31 -12.68
N GLN A 398 -7.02 21.54 -13.76
CA GLN A 398 -6.84 22.11 -15.09
C GLN A 398 -8.09 22.86 -15.58
N ALA A 399 -9.29 22.31 -15.36
CA ALA A 399 -10.55 22.98 -15.67
C ALA A 399 -10.75 24.25 -14.84
N ILE A 400 -10.43 24.22 -13.54
CA ILE A 400 -10.46 25.38 -12.64
C ILE A 400 -9.54 26.49 -13.16
N ARG A 401 -8.28 26.16 -13.47
CA ARG A 401 -7.26 27.11 -13.96
C ARG A 401 -7.62 27.79 -15.30
N ILE A 402 -8.58 27.26 -16.06
CA ILE A 402 -9.07 27.89 -17.30
C ILE A 402 -10.35 28.71 -17.14
N THR A 403 -10.96 28.75 -15.96
CA THR A 403 -12.08 29.65 -15.66
C THR A 403 -11.65 31.12 -15.72
N THR A 404 -12.59 32.02 -16.02
CA THR A 404 -12.37 33.47 -15.97
C THR A 404 -12.09 33.92 -14.53
N THR A 405 -12.90 33.45 -13.57
CA THR A 405 -12.78 33.77 -12.14
C THR A 405 -11.40 33.40 -11.57
N PHE A 406 -10.86 32.20 -11.85
CA PHE A 406 -9.51 31.84 -11.41
C PHE A 406 -8.43 32.68 -12.10
N ARG A 407 -8.59 32.99 -13.39
CA ARG A 407 -7.62 33.82 -14.15
C ARG A 407 -7.61 35.28 -13.68
N GLU A 408 -8.72 35.79 -13.17
CA GLU A 408 -8.79 37.13 -12.57
C GLU A 408 -8.08 37.16 -11.22
N LEU A 409 -8.30 36.16 -10.34
CA LEU A 409 -7.46 35.97 -9.16
C LEU A 409 -5.97 35.84 -9.51
N ALA A 410 -5.62 35.06 -10.54
CA ALA A 410 -4.23 34.87 -10.95
C ALA A 410 -3.56 36.17 -11.43
N LYS A 411 -4.34 37.12 -11.98
CA LYS A 411 -3.87 38.46 -12.40
C LYS A 411 -3.83 39.46 -11.26
N SER A 412 -4.71 39.35 -10.26
CA SER A 412 -4.82 40.29 -9.13
C SER A 412 -3.73 40.13 -8.07
N LYS A 413 -2.66 39.38 -8.36
CA LYS A 413 -1.55 39.11 -7.45
C LYS A 413 -0.92 40.41 -6.92
N PRO A 414 -1.06 40.73 -5.62
CA PRO A 414 -0.59 41.99 -5.06
C PRO A 414 0.92 41.97 -4.78
N LEU A 415 1.49 43.17 -4.63
CA LEU A 415 2.92 43.37 -4.33
C LEU A 415 3.21 43.59 -2.83
N ASN A 416 2.19 43.98 -2.04
CA ASN A 416 2.30 44.15 -0.60
C ASN A 416 2.49 42.77 0.08
N PRO A 417 3.53 42.54 0.91
CA PRO A 417 3.77 41.25 1.58
C PRO A 417 2.60 40.69 2.41
N THR A 418 1.74 41.55 2.96
CA THR A 418 0.55 41.11 3.72
C THR A 418 -0.54 40.61 2.77
N GLU A 419 -0.96 41.45 1.82
CA GLU A 419 -1.96 41.08 0.81
C GLU A 419 -1.49 39.88 -0.04
N LEU A 420 -0.18 39.77 -0.29
CA LEU A 420 0.43 38.65 -1.02
C LEU A 420 0.34 37.34 -0.24
N ARG A 421 0.39 37.39 1.10
CA ARG A 421 0.12 36.21 1.93
C ARG A 421 -1.34 35.80 1.82
N ASP A 422 -2.26 36.73 2.01
CA ASP A 422 -3.69 36.44 1.99
C ASP A 422 -4.14 35.95 0.60
N TRP A 423 -3.61 36.54 -0.48
CA TRP A 423 -3.76 36.07 -1.86
C TRP A 423 -3.11 34.70 -2.09
N ALA A 424 -1.93 34.42 -1.52
CA ALA A 424 -1.26 33.12 -1.65
C ALA A 424 -2.01 32.01 -0.90
N GLU A 425 -2.73 32.33 0.17
CA GLU A 425 -3.69 31.42 0.81
C GLU A 425 -4.91 31.22 -0.11
N LEU A 426 -5.60 32.30 -0.51
CA LEU A 426 -6.83 32.22 -1.31
C LEU A 426 -6.68 31.55 -2.68
N SER A 427 -5.45 31.49 -3.23
CA SER A 427 -5.10 30.90 -4.53
C SER A 427 -4.62 29.44 -4.46
N LYS A 428 -4.57 28.82 -3.27
CA LYS A 428 -4.23 27.38 -3.12
C LYS A 428 -5.21 26.47 -3.85
N GLU A 429 -4.70 25.35 -4.34
CA GLU A 429 -5.51 24.36 -5.08
C GLU A 429 -6.55 23.70 -4.17
N SER A 430 -6.18 23.39 -2.92
CA SER A 430 -7.10 22.87 -1.89
C SER A 430 -8.29 23.80 -1.64
N GLU A 431 -8.05 25.11 -1.56
CA GLU A 431 -9.09 26.14 -1.34
C GLU A 431 -10.08 26.20 -2.49
N TRP A 432 -9.60 26.10 -3.73
CA TRP A 432 -10.47 26.12 -4.91
C TRP A 432 -11.33 24.86 -5.03
N ILE A 433 -10.75 23.68 -4.80
CA ILE A 433 -11.54 22.43 -4.77
C ILE A 433 -12.55 22.45 -3.61
N ALA A 434 -12.18 22.97 -2.43
CA ALA A 434 -13.10 23.13 -1.30
C ALA A 434 -14.28 24.05 -1.64
N ARG A 435 -14.04 25.20 -2.28
CA ARG A 435 -15.11 26.12 -2.72
C ARG A 435 -16.01 25.52 -3.80
N ILE A 436 -15.46 24.71 -4.69
CA ILE A 436 -16.23 23.99 -5.71
C ILE A 436 -17.02 22.83 -5.10
N PHE A 437 -16.52 22.21 -4.02
CA PHE A 437 -17.30 21.28 -3.21
C PHE A 437 -18.49 21.97 -2.54
N GLU A 438 -18.32 23.15 -1.94
CA GLU A 438 -19.44 23.95 -1.41
C GLU A 438 -20.49 24.23 -2.50
N GLN A 439 -20.06 24.66 -3.70
CA GLN A 439 -20.97 24.95 -4.81
C GLN A 439 -21.65 23.69 -5.35
N LEU A 440 -20.98 22.54 -5.40
CA LEU A 440 -21.58 21.25 -5.74
C LEU A 440 -22.65 20.84 -4.72
N VAL A 441 -22.35 20.96 -3.41
CA VAL A 441 -23.29 20.63 -2.35
C VAL A 441 -24.52 21.54 -2.43
N ALA A 442 -24.33 22.85 -2.61
CA ALA A 442 -25.43 23.81 -2.78
C ALA A 442 -26.29 23.51 -4.02
N PHE A 443 -25.67 23.17 -5.16
CA PHE A 443 -26.37 22.83 -6.40
C PHE A 443 -27.20 21.54 -6.28
N LYS A 444 -26.62 20.48 -5.69
CA LYS A 444 -27.27 19.17 -5.54
C LYS A 444 -28.38 19.18 -4.50
N THR A 445 -28.18 19.86 -3.36
CA THR A 445 -29.21 19.99 -2.31
C THR A 445 -30.31 21.00 -2.63
N LYS A 446 -30.02 21.98 -3.50
CA LYS A 446 -30.87 23.17 -3.75
C LYS A 446 -31.14 24.00 -2.49
N ASP A 447 -30.23 23.95 -1.51
CA ASP A 447 -30.35 24.68 -0.25
C ASP A 447 -30.23 26.19 -0.47
N ALA A 448 -31.37 26.88 -0.41
CA ALA A 448 -31.46 28.33 -0.58
C ALA A 448 -30.69 29.13 0.49
N LYS A 449 -30.47 28.57 1.69
CA LYS A 449 -29.71 29.19 2.77
C LYS A 449 -28.21 29.12 2.47
N LEU A 450 -27.71 27.94 2.06
CA LEU A 450 -26.33 27.76 1.63
C LEU A 450 -26.02 28.58 0.37
N LEU A 451 -26.91 28.56 -0.64
CA LEU A 451 -26.78 29.40 -1.84
C LEU A 451 -26.73 30.90 -1.49
N LYS A 452 -27.55 31.36 -0.54
CA LYS A 452 -27.50 32.74 -0.05
C LYS A 452 -26.18 33.04 0.68
N GLN A 453 -25.64 32.15 1.49
CA GLN A 453 -24.34 32.35 2.15
C GLN A 453 -23.18 32.43 1.15
N ILE A 454 -23.14 31.55 0.14
CA ILE A 454 -22.14 31.58 -0.95
C ILE A 454 -22.25 32.89 -1.74
N SER A 455 -23.46 33.29 -2.13
CA SER A 455 -23.73 34.57 -2.81
C SER A 455 -23.29 35.78 -1.98
N THR A 456 -23.65 35.83 -0.69
CA THR A 456 -23.24 36.89 0.25
C THR A 456 -21.71 36.97 0.39
N ARG A 457 -21.03 35.81 0.43
CA ARG A 457 -19.58 35.71 0.52
C ARG A 457 -18.90 36.16 -0.79
N LEU A 458 -19.42 35.76 -1.95
CA LEU A 458 -18.96 36.21 -3.26
C LEU A 458 -19.00 37.74 -3.35
N SER A 459 -20.17 38.37 -3.12
CA SER A 459 -20.30 39.83 -3.20
C SER A 459 -19.41 40.57 -2.20
N ARG A 460 -19.20 40.01 -1.00
CA ARG A 460 -18.27 40.58 -0.01
C ARG A 460 -16.81 40.53 -0.47
N PHE A 461 -16.37 39.41 -1.06
CA PHE A 461 -14.98 39.28 -1.54
C PHE A 461 -14.73 40.14 -2.79
N GLU A 462 -15.69 40.19 -3.71
CA GLU A 462 -15.64 41.04 -4.90
C GLU A 462 -15.56 42.53 -4.52
N ALA A 463 -16.35 42.99 -3.54
CA ALA A 463 -16.33 44.37 -3.05
C ALA A 463 -15.09 44.74 -2.21
N LEU A 464 -14.43 43.78 -1.56
CA LEU A 464 -13.24 44.03 -0.73
C LEU A 464 -11.91 43.89 -1.48
N LEU A 465 -11.84 42.99 -2.46
CA LEU A 465 -10.58 42.60 -3.12
C LEU A 465 -10.57 42.86 -4.63
N GLY A 466 -11.72 43.20 -5.24
CA GLY A 466 -11.84 43.47 -6.68
C GLY A 466 -11.84 42.22 -7.56
N TYR A 467 -11.96 41.03 -6.98
CA TYR A 467 -12.04 39.75 -7.70
C TYR A 467 -12.92 38.73 -6.96
N ARG A 468 -13.41 37.72 -7.68
CA ARG A 468 -14.25 36.64 -7.14
C ARG A 468 -13.42 35.43 -6.70
N ILE A 469 -13.96 34.66 -5.76
CA ILE A 469 -13.37 33.40 -5.24
C ILE A 469 -14.29 32.18 -5.40
N TYR A 470 -15.46 32.37 -6.02
CA TYR A 470 -16.46 31.35 -6.35
C TYR A 470 -16.80 31.48 -7.82
N LEU A 471 -17.03 30.35 -8.50
CA LEU A 471 -17.34 30.29 -9.92
C LEU A 471 -18.77 30.78 -10.20
N ASP A 472 -19.00 31.38 -11.38
CA ASP A 472 -20.36 31.66 -11.84
C ASP A 472 -21.07 30.40 -12.39
N GLN A 473 -22.38 30.47 -12.67
CA GLN A 473 -23.14 29.29 -13.13
C GLN A 473 -22.58 28.68 -14.43
N LYS A 474 -22.11 29.50 -15.37
CA LYS A 474 -21.59 29.05 -16.68
C LYS A 474 -20.22 28.38 -16.53
N GLU A 475 -19.41 28.84 -15.59
CA GLU A 475 -18.18 28.18 -15.18
C GLU A 475 -18.47 26.87 -14.43
N LEU A 476 -19.45 26.86 -13.52
CA LEU A 476 -19.91 25.67 -12.80
C LEU A 476 -20.47 24.59 -13.74
N ASP A 477 -21.19 24.95 -14.80
CA ASP A 477 -21.70 23.99 -15.79
C ASP A 477 -20.57 23.15 -16.43
N THR A 478 -19.34 23.70 -16.49
CA THR A 478 -18.14 22.99 -16.97
C THR A 478 -17.40 22.25 -15.85
N VAL A 479 -17.35 22.82 -14.64
CA VAL A 479 -16.49 22.33 -13.55
C VAL A 479 -17.18 21.34 -12.61
N LEU A 480 -18.49 21.48 -12.38
CA LEU A 480 -19.26 20.57 -11.51
C LEU A 480 -19.31 19.11 -12.02
N PRO A 481 -19.35 18.80 -13.33
CA PRO A 481 -19.22 17.43 -13.83
C PRO A 481 -17.86 16.81 -13.47
N LEU A 482 -16.78 17.58 -13.58
CA LEU A 482 -15.43 17.12 -13.24
C LEU A 482 -15.21 16.99 -11.72
N MET A 483 -15.86 17.84 -10.91
CA MET A 483 -15.88 17.66 -9.46
C MET A 483 -16.61 16.37 -9.06
N GLN A 484 -17.75 16.07 -9.71
CA GLN A 484 -18.49 14.83 -9.49
C GLN A 484 -17.66 13.61 -9.89
N ASP A 485 -17.06 13.60 -11.08
CA ASP A 485 -16.22 12.50 -11.54
C ASP A 485 -14.95 12.33 -10.66
N TYR A 486 -14.32 13.40 -10.19
CA TYR A 486 -13.24 13.34 -9.20
C TYR A 486 -13.70 12.65 -7.90
N LEU A 487 -14.88 13.02 -7.37
CA LEU A 487 -15.46 12.41 -6.17
C LEU A 487 -15.87 10.95 -6.39
N THR A 488 -16.32 10.56 -7.58
CA THR A 488 -16.64 9.17 -7.94
C THR A 488 -15.38 8.33 -8.14
N ARG A 489 -14.36 8.82 -8.86
CA ARG A 489 -13.06 8.15 -9.02
C ARG A 489 -12.31 7.94 -7.70
N THR A 490 -12.52 8.82 -6.73
CA THR A 490 -11.95 8.70 -5.38
C THR A 490 -12.84 7.92 -4.40
N GLY A 491 -14.08 7.58 -4.78
CA GLY A 491 -15.01 6.78 -3.98
C GLY A 491 -15.72 7.54 -2.86
N LEU A 492 -15.77 8.88 -2.92
CA LEU A 492 -16.61 9.70 -2.03
C LEU A 492 -18.05 9.83 -2.52
N MET A 493 -18.27 9.79 -3.83
CA MET A 493 -19.60 9.81 -4.45
C MET A 493 -19.82 8.49 -5.24
N ARG A 494 -21.08 8.11 -5.43
CA ARG A 494 -21.48 7.04 -6.36
C ARG A 494 -22.14 7.63 -7.60
#